data_AF-A0A349TLZ1-F1
#
_entry.id   AF-A0A349TLZ1-F1
#
_cell.length_a   1.000
_cell.length_b   1.000
_cell.length_c   1.000
_cell.angle_alpha   90.00
_cell.angle_beta   90.00
_cell.angle_gamma   90.00
#
_symmetry.space_group_name_H-M   'P 1'
#
loop_
_entity.id
_entity.type
_entity.pdbx_description
1 polymer ?
#
loop_
_entity_poly.entity_id
_entity_poly.type
_entity_poly.pdbx_seq_one_letter_code
_entity_poly.pdbx_strand_id
1 'polypeptide(L)' 'MTTRFKITMAQLDFLVGDIDGNTDKIIRVARRASEELGADMVVFPELAITGYPPE' A
#
# COMPACT_ATOMS: atom_id res chain seq x y z
N MET A 1 -20.07 23.03 -4.10
CA MET A 1 -19.26 22.42 -3.02
C MET A 1 -18.19 21.55 -3.67
N THR A 2 -16.94 21.62 -3.22
CA THR A 2 -15.88 20.71 -3.65
C THR A 2 -15.77 19.57 -2.64
N THR A 3 -15.71 18.33 -3.14
CA THR A 3 -15.48 17.15 -2.31
C THR A 3 -13.99 17.02 -2.02
N ARG A 4 -13.61 16.81 -0.75
CA ARG A 4 -12.22 16.54 -0.37
C ARG A 4 -11.94 15.06 -0.56
N PHE A 5 -10.88 14.74 -1.32
CA PHE A 5 -10.40 13.37 -1.54
C PHE A 5 -9.02 13.22 -0.91
N LYS A 6 -8.81 12.18 -0.10
CA LYS A 6 -7.57 11.94 0.65
C LYS A 6 -6.81 10.75 0.09
N ILE A 7 -5.61 11.00 -0.39
CA ILE A 7 -4.68 9.99 -0.88
C ILE A 7 -3.58 9.78 0.17
N THR A 8 -3.28 8.53 0.49
CA THR A 8 -2.19 8.13 1.38
C THR A 8 -1.11 7.41 0.58
N MET A 9 0.14 7.81 0.77
CA MET A 9 1.30 7.13 0.19
C MET A 9 1.88 6.17 1.22
N ALA A 10 1.82 4.87 0.93
CA ALA A 10 2.35 3.82 1.79
C ALA A 10 3.80 3.49 1.40
N GLN A 11 4.74 4.22 1.97
CA GLN A 11 6.17 3.99 1.74
C GLN A 11 6.67 2.84 2.62
N LEU A 12 6.95 1.68 2.01
CA LEU A 12 7.25 0.42 2.68
C LEU A 12 8.27 -0.37 1.88
N ASP A 13 9.01 -1.24 2.57
CA ASP A 13 9.89 -2.23 1.95
C ASP A 13 9.13 -3.54 1.69
N PHE A 14 9.21 -4.04 0.47
CA PHE A 14 8.62 -5.31 0.03
C PHE A 14 9.73 -6.32 -0.28
N LEU A 15 9.51 -7.58 0.10
CA LEU A 15 10.51 -8.63 -0.07
C LEU A 15 10.36 -9.28 -1.43
N VAL A 16 11.42 -9.30 -2.23
CA VAL A 16 11.40 -9.94 -3.56
C VAL A 16 11.03 -11.42 -3.43
N GLY A 17 10.01 -11.85 -4.17
CA GLY A 17 9.52 -13.22 -4.21
C GLY A 17 8.51 -13.61 -3.11
N ASP A 18 8.34 -12.80 -2.07
CA ASP A 18 7.38 -13.09 -0.98
C ASP A 18 5.98 -12.56 -1.31
N ILE A 19 5.31 -13.21 -2.27
CA ILE A 19 4.01 -12.79 -2.78
C ILE A 19 2.96 -12.75 -1.65
N ASP A 20 2.90 -13.80 -0.82
CA ASP A 20 1.90 -13.90 0.24
C ASP A 20 2.18 -12.88 1.34
N GLY A 21 3.43 -12.76 1.81
CA GLY A 21 3.79 -11.81 2.85
C GLY A 21 3.67 -10.35 2.43
N ASN A 22 3.98 -10.02 1.18
CA ASN A 22 3.78 -8.70 0.61
C ASN A 22 2.28 -8.39 0.44
N THR A 23 1.48 -9.35 -0.04
CA THR A 23 0.03 -9.21 -0.16
C THR A 23 -0.61 -8.93 1.21
N ASP A 24 -0.24 -9.70 2.21
CA ASP A 24 -0.69 -9.52 3.59
C ASP A 24 -0.28 -8.15 4.15
N LYS A 25 0.95 -7.69 3.84
CA LYS A 25 1.43 -6.35 4.22
C LYS A 25 0.59 -5.25 3.58
N ILE A 26 0.27 -5.34 2.29
CA ILE A 26 -0.60 -4.40 1.56
C ILE A 26 -1.99 -4.35 2.21
N ILE A 27 -2.61 -5.50 2.47
CA ILE A 27 -3.95 -5.58 3.07
C ILE A 27 -3.97 -4.90 4.45
N ARG A 28 -3.00 -5.20 5.31
CA ARG A 28 -2.91 -4.60 6.65
C ARG A 28 -2.75 -3.08 6.56
N VAL A 29 -1.88 -2.60 5.68
CA VAL A 29 -1.60 -1.16 5.54
C VAL A 29 -2.79 -0.42 4.94
N ALA A 30 -3.47 -1.01 3.95
CA ALA A 30 -4.68 -0.42 3.37
C ALA A 30 -5.79 -0.24 4.41
N ARG A 31 -6.02 -1.26 5.25
CA ARG A 31 -6.97 -1.18 6.38
C ARG A 31 -6.58 -0.08 7.36
N ARG A 32 -5.31 -0.08 7.80
CA ARG A 32 -4.79 0.95 8.70
C ARG A 32 -4.96 2.36 8.15
N ALA A 33 -4.66 2.58 6.86
CA ALA A 33 -4.81 3.89 6.24
C ALA A 33 -6.28 4.34 6.14
N SER A 34 -7.21 3.40 5.89
CA SER A 34 -8.64 3.68 5.93
C SER A 34 -9.10 4.05 7.35
N GLU A 35 -8.73 3.23 8.35
CA GLU A 35 -9.20 3.36 9.74
C GLU A 35 -8.56 4.54 10.49
N GLU A 36 -7.25 4.73 10.39
CA GLU A 36 -6.51 5.74 11.16
C GLU A 36 -6.40 7.08 10.44
N LEU A 37 -6.30 7.06 9.11
CA LEU A 37 -6.05 8.27 8.32
C LEU A 37 -7.27 8.74 7.54
N GLY A 38 -8.34 7.93 7.44
CA GLY A 38 -9.51 8.24 6.62
C GLY A 38 -9.14 8.40 5.15
N ALA A 39 -8.29 7.53 4.63
CA ALA A 39 -7.84 7.52 3.25
C ALA A 39 -8.96 7.02 2.30
N ASP A 40 -9.18 7.74 1.20
CA ASP A 40 -10.04 7.30 0.10
C ASP A 40 -9.26 6.45 -0.90
N MET A 41 -7.94 6.65 -0.98
CA MET A 41 -7.03 5.88 -1.82
C MET A 41 -5.67 5.69 -1.13
N VAL A 42 -5.09 4.50 -1.26
CA VAL A 42 -3.73 4.19 -0.80
C VAL A 42 -2.89 3.81 -2.01
N VAL A 43 -1.71 4.41 -2.13
CA VAL A 43 -0.77 4.14 -3.21
C VAL A 43 0.45 3.43 -2.63
N PHE A 44 0.91 2.39 -3.31
CA PHE A 44 2.08 1.60 -2.94
C PHE A 44 3.20 1.76 -3.98
N PRO A 45 4.47 1.45 -3.64
CA PRO A 45 5.58 1.40 -4.56
C PRO A 45 5.35 0.45 -5.75
N GLU A 46 6.13 0.66 -6.81
CA GLU A 46 6.15 -0.21 -7.98
C GLU A 46 6.50 -1.66 -7.59
N LEU A 47 5.84 -2.62 -8.24
CA LEU A 47 6.01 -4.06 -7.99
C LEU A 47 5.84 -4.49 -6.52
N ALA A 48 5.08 -3.75 -5.69
CA ALA A 48 4.94 -4.05 -4.26
C ALA A 48 4.55 -5.51 -3.93
N ILE A 49 3.74 -6.18 -4.76
CA ILE A 49 3.36 -7.58 -4.52
C ILE A 49 4.55 -8.53 -4.74
N THR A 50 5.31 -8.34 -5.81
CA THR A 50 6.43 -9.23 -6.18
C THR A 50 7.76 -8.81 -5.57
N GLY A 51 7.88 -7.56 -5.11
CA GLY A 51 9.13 -6.88 -4.75
C GLY A 51 9.87 -6.30 -5.96
N TYR A 52 10.80 -5.39 -5.69
CA TYR A 52 11.68 -4.73 -6.67
C TYR A 52 13.11 -4.61 -6.11
N PRO A 53 14.18 -4.74 -6.93
CA PRO A 53 14.14 -5.13 -8.34
C PRO A 53 13.81 -6.61 -8.52
N PRO A 54 13.22 -7.01 -9.66
CA PRO A 54 12.81 -8.39 -9.91
C PRO A 54 13.95 -9.31 -10.41
N GLU A 55 15.13 -8.75 -10.70
CA GLU A 55 16.36 -9.47 -11.08
C GLU A 55 17.13 -10.06 -9.89
#